data_AF-A0A943HSJ6-F1
#
_entry.id   AF-A0A943HSJ6-F1
#
_cell.length_a   1.000
_cell.length_b   1.000
_cell.length_c   1.000
_cell.angle_alpha   90.00
_cell.angle_beta   90.00
_cell.angle_gamma   90.00
#
_symmetry.space_group_name_H-M   'P 1'
#
loop_
_entity.id
_entity.type
_entity.pdbx_description
1 polymer ?
#
loop_
_entity_poly.entity_id
_entity_poly.type
_entity_poly.pdbx_seq_one_letter_code
_entity_poly.pdbx_strand_id
1 'polypeptide(L)'
;MISLSEFQFFDPQNMKASKLPDKPGNYLVILRSSSLLPQCNRIHIIPKLALLEYLGEKYEVIYTGNTKKSLRFRIHRQHLEGNSGISTLRKSIGCLMGMQLILSSTGGKAKFCDEDEKCITGWMMSNLGFLYYANDEYKMVEKELITAYHPPLNLQNNSDAINAGFRETLSALRSLKFLNDKECFVSNTFCPSCNISLIIADELKDEEYIKCLTCGHIFKNPLHECTNRSTEKKKWKWPMIFLAICLALFLLMKIGEDSNGNSGDINIQNGPSSTEAMAGVRTYLKHHYLKDPDSYQSMNWGPSGIYNKENKTYFMMHKFRAKNSYGGYVIEEWLFVLNADGRVVQMINDINDIK
;
A
#
# COMPACT_ATOMS: atom_id res chain seq x y z
N MET A 1 -21.10 2.95 36.93
CA MET A 1 -20.86 1.98 35.85
C MET A 1 -21.98 2.14 34.86
N ILE A 2 -21.66 2.66 33.68
CA ILE A 2 -22.65 2.99 32.66
C ILE A 2 -23.26 1.71 32.11
N SER A 3 -24.59 1.67 32.04
CA SER A 3 -25.31 0.53 31.50
C SER A 3 -25.13 0.44 29.99
N LEU A 4 -24.81 -0.75 29.48
CA LEU A 4 -24.76 -1.01 28.04
C LEU A 4 -26.13 -0.89 27.36
N SER A 5 -27.23 -0.90 28.13
CA SER A 5 -28.59 -0.67 27.59
C SER A 5 -28.77 0.72 26.99
N GLU A 6 -27.95 1.69 27.40
CA GLU A 6 -27.95 3.06 26.87
C GLU A 6 -27.24 3.17 25.51
N PHE A 7 -26.46 2.16 25.15
CA PHE A 7 -25.70 2.15 23.90
C PHE A 7 -26.55 1.63 22.75
N GLN A 8 -26.36 2.26 21.59
CA GLN A 8 -26.93 1.85 20.31
C GLN A 8 -25.81 1.36 19.39
N PHE A 9 -26.11 0.33 18.59
CA PHE A 9 -25.16 -0.21 17.63
C PHE A 9 -25.23 0.50 16.28
N PHE A 10 -24.06 0.80 15.72
CA PHE A 10 -23.89 1.33 14.38
C PHE A 10 -22.97 0.39 13.58
N ASP A 11 -23.53 -0.17 12.51
CA ASP A 11 -22.82 -0.97 11.53
C ASP A 11 -22.37 -0.08 10.36
N PRO A 12 -21.07 0.16 10.17
CA PRO A 12 -20.59 1.03 9.10
C PRO A 12 -20.83 0.48 7.68
N GLN A 13 -21.00 -0.84 7.49
CA GLN A 13 -21.29 -1.43 6.18
C GLN A 13 -22.77 -1.33 5.82
N ASN A 14 -23.64 -1.49 6.81
CA ASN A 14 -25.06 -1.73 6.58
C ASN A 14 -25.95 -0.54 6.98
N MET A 15 -25.43 0.44 7.72
CA MET A 15 -26.19 1.59 8.19
C MET A 15 -25.72 2.91 7.58
N LYS A 16 -26.70 3.73 7.21
CA LYS A 16 -26.45 5.10 6.75
C LYS A 16 -26.00 5.99 7.92
N ALA A 17 -25.12 6.95 7.64
CA ALA A 17 -24.63 7.95 8.60
C ALA A 17 -25.74 8.68 9.38
N SER A 18 -26.92 8.84 8.80
CA SER A 18 -28.07 9.49 9.43
C SER A 18 -28.56 8.78 10.69
N LYS A 19 -28.25 7.49 10.87
CA LYS A 19 -28.55 6.74 12.10
C LYS A 19 -27.74 7.22 13.31
N LEU A 20 -26.52 7.72 13.08
CA LEU A 20 -25.75 8.34 14.14
C LEU A 20 -26.36 9.70 14.51
N PRO A 21 -26.53 10.04 15.79
CA PRO A 21 -27.08 11.32 16.20
C PRO A 21 -26.09 12.46 16.01
N ASP A 22 -26.60 13.64 15.69
CA ASP A 22 -25.82 14.89 15.67
C ASP A 22 -25.80 15.52 17.07
N LYS A 23 -25.32 14.75 18.06
CA LYS A 23 -25.30 15.11 19.48
C LYS A 23 -23.93 14.79 20.11
N PRO A 24 -23.59 15.42 21.24
CA PRO A 24 -22.44 15.02 22.04
C PRO A 24 -22.58 13.57 22.53
N GLY A 25 -21.46 12.95 22.88
CA GLY A 25 -21.48 11.62 23.49
C GLY A 25 -20.20 10.82 23.33
N ASN A 26 -20.33 9.52 23.54
CA ASN A 26 -19.24 8.54 23.52
C ASN A 26 -19.52 7.40 22.56
N TYR A 27 -18.46 6.69 22.21
CA TYR A 27 -18.56 5.45 21.46
C TYR A 27 -17.43 4.50 21.82
N LEU A 28 -17.77 3.22 21.85
CA LEU A 28 -16.83 2.11 21.82
C LEU A 28 -16.67 1.64 20.38
N VAL A 29 -15.45 1.27 20.04
CA VAL A 29 -15.10 0.63 18.79
C VAL A 29 -14.79 -0.81 19.10
N ILE A 30 -15.50 -1.70 18.43
CA ILE A 30 -15.50 -3.12 18.70
C ILE A 30 -15.12 -3.91 17.44
N LEU A 31 -14.39 -4.99 17.63
CA LEU A 31 -14.13 -5.97 16.56
C LEU A 31 -15.34 -6.86 16.39
N ARG A 32 -15.70 -7.17 15.14
CA ARG A 32 -16.69 -8.22 14.84
C ARG A 32 -16.14 -9.60 15.24
N SER A 33 -17.02 -10.56 15.45
CA SER A 33 -16.71 -11.89 15.99
C SER A 33 -15.69 -12.71 15.17
N SER A 34 -15.43 -12.35 13.91
CA SER A 34 -14.41 -12.98 13.03
C SER A 34 -13.22 -12.07 12.73
N SER A 35 -13.13 -10.93 13.41
CA SER A 35 -12.12 -9.92 13.13
C SER A 35 -11.01 -9.94 14.17
N LEU A 36 -9.76 -9.80 13.71
CA LEU A 36 -8.57 -9.63 14.54
C LEU A 36 -8.05 -8.20 14.43
N LEU A 37 -7.60 -7.64 15.55
CA LEU A 37 -6.86 -6.38 15.54
C LEU A 37 -5.57 -6.53 14.71
N PRO A 38 -5.18 -5.52 13.91
CA PRO A 38 -3.94 -5.61 13.17
C PRO A 38 -2.71 -5.79 14.07
N GLN A 39 -1.75 -6.58 13.60
CA GLN A 39 -0.53 -6.93 14.32
C GLN A 39 0.68 -6.48 13.52
N CYS A 40 1.52 -5.66 14.14
CA CYS A 40 2.80 -5.26 13.58
C CYS A 40 3.90 -6.10 14.22
N ASN A 41 4.76 -6.71 13.39
CA ASN A 41 5.91 -7.51 13.84
C ASN A 41 6.90 -6.73 14.73
N ARG A 42 6.87 -5.40 14.69
CA ARG A 42 7.67 -4.51 15.55
C ARG A 42 7.09 -4.36 16.96
N ILE A 43 5.88 -4.86 17.21
CA ILE A 43 5.29 -4.96 18.54
C ILE A 43 5.24 -6.45 18.94
N HIS A 44 6.08 -6.84 19.90
CA HIS A 44 6.10 -8.20 20.43
C HIS A 44 5.13 -8.41 21.62
N ILE A 45 4.39 -7.36 22.00
CA ILE A 45 3.39 -7.40 23.07
C ILE A 45 2.03 -7.62 22.45
N ILE A 46 1.34 -8.70 22.83
CA ILE A 46 -0.04 -8.94 22.43
C ILE A 46 -0.96 -8.16 23.39
N PRO A 47 -1.84 -7.28 22.89
CA PRO A 47 -2.75 -6.54 23.75
C PRO A 47 -3.83 -7.46 24.32
N LYS A 48 -4.20 -7.23 25.58
CA LYS A 48 -5.38 -7.85 26.19
C LYS A 48 -6.63 -7.09 25.77
N LEU A 49 -7.55 -7.78 25.11
CA LEU A 49 -8.82 -7.20 24.67
C LEU A 49 -9.92 -7.52 25.70
N ALA A 50 -10.62 -6.50 26.16
CA ALA A 50 -11.78 -6.69 27.03
C ALA A 50 -12.97 -7.17 26.20
N LEU A 51 -13.63 -8.22 26.69
CA LEU A 51 -14.86 -8.73 26.11
C LEU A 51 -16.07 -7.93 26.63
N LEU A 52 -16.91 -7.52 25.70
CA LEU A 52 -18.16 -6.81 25.94
C LEU A 52 -19.29 -7.63 25.35
N GLU A 53 -20.33 -7.90 26.14
CA GLU A 53 -21.54 -8.59 25.67
C GLU A 53 -22.65 -7.56 25.39
N TYR A 54 -23.21 -7.58 24.18
CA TYR A 54 -24.27 -6.68 23.75
C TYR A 54 -25.28 -7.44 22.90
N LEU A 55 -26.55 -7.44 23.33
CA LEU A 55 -27.65 -8.16 22.68
C LEU A 55 -27.37 -9.65 22.41
N GLY A 56 -26.68 -10.32 23.35
CA GLY A 56 -26.34 -11.75 23.25
C GLY A 56 -25.08 -12.05 22.42
N GLU A 57 -24.46 -11.04 21.82
CA GLU A 57 -23.23 -11.17 21.05
C GLU A 57 -22.03 -10.64 21.84
N LYS A 58 -20.87 -11.30 21.69
CA LYS A 58 -19.62 -10.90 22.36
C LYS A 58 -18.68 -10.21 21.39
N TYR A 59 -18.12 -9.10 21.84
CA TYR A 59 -17.23 -8.27 21.05
C TYR A 59 -15.98 -7.89 21.83
N GLU A 60 -14.88 -7.70 21.12
CA GLU A 60 -13.63 -7.20 21.68
C GLU A 60 -13.54 -5.68 21.55
N VAL A 61 -13.32 -4.99 22.66
CA VAL A 61 -13.19 -3.53 22.67
C VAL A 61 -11.74 -3.13 22.39
N ILE A 62 -11.53 -2.38 21.30
CA ILE A 62 -10.19 -1.92 20.90
C ILE A 62 -9.94 -0.44 21.18
N TYR A 63 -11.00 0.38 21.20
CA TYR A 63 -10.91 1.82 21.34
C TYR A 63 -12.20 2.39 21.93
N THR A 64 -12.09 3.51 22.63
CA THR A 64 -13.21 4.37 23.01
C THR A 64 -12.91 5.82 22.63
N GLY A 65 -13.93 6.59 22.29
CA GLY A 65 -13.76 8.02 22.11
C GLY A 65 -14.98 8.81 22.48
N ASN A 66 -14.80 10.13 22.53
CA ASN A 66 -15.86 11.07 22.82
C ASN A 66 -15.93 12.19 21.78
N THR A 67 -17.00 12.99 21.89
CA THR A 67 -17.20 14.19 21.08
C THR A 67 -18.11 15.16 21.83
N LYS A 68 -17.70 16.44 21.86
CA LYS A 68 -18.51 17.53 22.40
C LYS A 68 -19.64 17.95 21.45
N LYS A 69 -19.52 17.70 20.15
CA LYS A 69 -20.42 18.28 19.14
C LYS A 69 -21.36 17.25 18.56
N SER A 70 -20.80 16.18 17.99
CA SER A 70 -21.55 15.30 17.11
C SER A 70 -20.89 13.93 17.01
N LEU A 71 -21.63 12.91 17.43
CA LEU A 71 -21.31 11.49 17.22
C LEU A 71 -21.26 11.17 15.73
N ARG A 72 -22.23 11.66 14.95
CA ARG A 72 -22.24 11.50 13.49
C ARG A 72 -20.97 12.05 12.84
N PHE A 73 -20.59 13.29 13.16
CA PHE A 73 -19.39 13.89 12.59
C PHE A 73 -18.14 13.13 13.02
N ARG A 74 -18.04 12.79 14.32
CA ARG A 74 -16.87 12.10 14.85
C ARG A 74 -16.70 10.72 14.22
N ILE A 75 -17.71 9.86 14.30
CA ILE A 75 -17.65 8.47 13.82
C ILE A 75 -17.63 8.44 12.29
N HIS A 76 -18.56 9.10 11.61
CA HIS A 76 -18.64 9.01 10.16
C HIS A 76 -17.59 9.88 9.46
N ARG A 77 -17.64 11.21 9.64
CA ARG A 77 -16.79 12.13 8.88
C ARG A 77 -15.31 12.02 9.24
N GLN A 78 -14.97 11.80 10.52
CA GLN A 78 -13.56 11.76 10.93
C GLN A 78 -12.97 10.34 10.92
N HIS A 79 -13.68 9.31 11.40
CA HIS A 79 -13.14 7.95 11.44
C HIS A 79 -13.34 7.17 10.14
N LEU A 80 -14.54 7.20 9.55
CA LEU A 80 -14.86 6.35 8.40
C LEU A 80 -14.51 7.00 7.04
N GLU A 81 -14.76 8.30 6.88
CA GLU A 81 -14.43 9.05 5.64
C GLU A 81 -13.16 9.90 5.74
N GLY A 82 -12.64 10.08 6.96
CA GLY A 82 -11.51 10.96 7.22
C GLY A 82 -10.15 10.31 6.97
N ASN A 83 -9.11 10.90 7.56
CA ASN A 83 -7.74 10.40 7.51
C ASN A 83 -7.08 10.40 8.89
N SER A 84 -5.92 9.75 9.00
CA SER A 84 -5.11 9.64 10.22
C SER A 84 -4.60 10.98 10.78
N GLY A 85 -4.65 12.06 9.99
CA GLY A 85 -4.38 13.42 10.48
C GLY A 85 -5.47 13.94 11.42
N ILE A 86 -6.71 13.49 11.24
CA ILE A 86 -7.87 13.88 12.05
C ILE A 86 -8.44 12.76 12.93
N SER A 87 -7.94 11.54 12.75
CA SER A 87 -8.37 10.35 13.48
C SER A 87 -7.20 9.60 14.11
N THR A 88 -7.12 9.64 15.43
CA THR A 88 -6.12 8.89 16.21
C THR A 88 -6.33 7.38 16.12
N LEU A 89 -7.58 6.92 15.97
CA LEU A 89 -7.91 5.51 15.74
C LEU A 89 -7.30 5.01 14.44
N ARG A 90 -7.54 5.73 13.32
CA ARG A 90 -6.96 5.40 12.00
C ARG A 90 -5.44 5.37 12.08
N LYS A 91 -4.86 6.33 12.80
CA LYS A 91 -3.41 6.41 13.02
C LYS A 91 -2.86 5.17 13.73
N SER A 92 -3.53 4.71 14.79
CA SER A 92 -3.14 3.47 15.47
C SER A 92 -3.29 2.24 14.57
N ILE A 93 -4.42 2.12 13.85
CA ILE A 93 -4.69 0.99 12.95
C ILE A 93 -3.65 0.91 11.83
N GLY A 94 -3.38 2.02 11.13
CA GLY A 94 -2.39 2.02 10.03
C GLY A 94 -0.98 1.66 10.50
N CYS A 95 -0.54 2.16 11.66
CA CYS A 95 0.76 1.76 12.23
C CYS A 95 0.81 0.26 12.57
N LEU A 96 -0.30 -0.31 13.06
CA LEU A 96 -0.41 -1.75 13.31
C LEU A 96 -0.44 -2.58 12.02
N MET A 97 -0.89 -2.00 10.90
CA MET A 97 -0.80 -2.57 9.55
C MET A 97 0.58 -2.36 8.90
N GLY A 98 1.57 -1.82 9.63
CA GLY A 98 2.92 -1.58 9.12
C GLY A 98 3.06 -0.36 8.18
N MET A 99 2.04 0.48 8.08
CA MET A 99 2.02 1.65 7.19
C MET A 99 2.86 2.80 7.76
N GLN A 100 3.42 3.63 6.86
CA GLN A 100 4.33 4.71 7.24
C GLN A 100 3.65 6.09 7.20
N LEU A 101 3.78 6.83 8.31
CA LEU A 101 3.29 8.20 8.39
C LEU A 101 4.18 9.14 7.57
N ILE A 102 3.53 9.99 6.77
CA ILE A 102 4.16 11.02 5.95
C ILE A 102 3.92 12.37 6.62
N LEU A 103 4.99 13.15 6.79
CA LEU A 103 4.89 14.53 7.24
C LEU A 103 4.25 15.38 6.13
N SER A 104 3.28 16.24 6.50
CA SER A 104 2.75 17.19 5.54
C SER A 104 3.82 18.20 5.16
N SER A 105 4.03 18.43 3.86
CA SER A 105 4.89 19.50 3.35
C SER A 105 4.42 20.90 3.78
N THR A 106 3.14 21.04 4.15
CA THR A 106 2.50 22.29 4.56
C THR A 106 2.41 22.48 6.08
N GLY A 107 3.14 21.69 6.88
CA GLY A 107 3.13 21.80 8.36
C GLY A 107 1.89 21.20 9.04
N GLY A 108 1.05 20.49 8.30
CA GLY A 108 -0.08 19.72 8.84
C GLY A 108 0.33 18.47 9.63
N LYS A 109 -0.63 17.90 10.37
CA LYS A 109 -0.45 16.64 11.13
C LYS A 109 -0.02 15.51 10.19
N ALA A 110 0.94 14.70 10.63
CA ALA A 110 1.39 13.54 9.87
C ALA A 110 0.24 12.56 9.63
N LYS A 111 0.10 12.12 8.37
CA LYS A 111 -0.94 11.21 7.88
C LYS A 111 -0.34 10.14 6.96
N PHE A 112 -1.07 9.07 6.66
CA PHE A 112 -0.65 8.09 5.66
C PHE A 112 -0.83 8.61 4.22
N CYS A 113 -0.29 7.89 3.23
CA CYS A 113 -0.63 8.16 1.84
C CYS A 113 -2.11 7.86 1.57
N ASP A 114 -2.64 8.37 0.46
CA ASP A 114 -4.07 8.25 0.19
C ASP A 114 -4.50 6.80 -0.06
N GLU A 115 -3.58 5.96 -0.53
CA GLU A 115 -3.85 4.56 -0.77
C GLU A 115 -3.85 3.73 0.53
N ASP A 116 -2.90 3.97 1.44
CA ASP A 116 -2.93 3.43 2.81
C ASP A 116 -4.22 3.86 3.53
N GLU A 117 -4.64 5.12 3.40
CA GLU A 117 -5.91 5.58 3.97
C GLU A 117 -7.12 4.84 3.38
N LYS A 118 -7.11 4.52 2.07
CA LYS A 118 -8.16 3.67 1.48
C LYS A 118 -8.14 2.26 2.04
N CYS A 119 -6.95 1.67 2.22
CA CYS A 119 -6.78 0.35 2.82
C CYS A 119 -7.31 0.33 4.27
N ILE A 120 -6.94 1.33 5.08
CA ILE A 120 -7.44 1.52 6.45
C ILE A 120 -8.96 1.67 6.45
N THR A 121 -9.53 2.47 5.54
CA THR A 121 -10.99 2.63 5.43
C THR A 121 -11.66 1.31 5.12
N GLY A 122 -11.21 0.57 4.11
CA GLY A 122 -11.75 -0.73 3.76
C GLY A 122 -11.70 -1.70 4.94
N TRP A 123 -10.56 -1.80 5.61
CA TRP A 123 -10.40 -2.64 6.79
C TRP A 123 -11.34 -2.22 7.93
N MET A 124 -11.44 -0.92 8.23
CA MET A 124 -12.33 -0.43 9.29
C MET A 124 -13.80 -0.72 9.00
N MET A 125 -14.26 -0.52 7.76
CA MET A 125 -15.64 -0.82 7.35
C MET A 125 -15.92 -2.32 7.52
N SER A 126 -15.02 -3.18 7.04
CA SER A 126 -15.18 -4.64 7.08
C SER A 126 -15.15 -5.21 8.50
N ASN A 127 -14.33 -4.66 9.39
CA ASN A 127 -13.97 -5.34 10.64
C ASN A 127 -14.54 -4.71 11.91
N LEU A 128 -14.99 -3.46 11.86
CA LEU A 128 -15.42 -2.72 13.05
C LEU A 128 -16.94 -2.59 13.16
N GLY A 129 -17.40 -2.52 14.40
CA GLY A 129 -18.69 -1.97 14.80
C GLY A 129 -18.50 -0.82 15.78
N PHE A 130 -19.53 0.01 15.95
CA PHE A 130 -19.53 1.10 16.90
C PHE A 130 -20.73 0.97 17.84
N LEU A 131 -20.49 0.95 19.14
CA LEU A 131 -21.54 1.15 20.14
C LEU A 131 -21.47 2.61 20.57
N TYR A 132 -22.52 3.40 20.38
CA TYR A 132 -22.53 4.81 20.74
C TYR A 132 -23.58 5.13 21.80
N TYR A 133 -23.28 6.12 22.63
CA TYR A 133 -24.15 6.63 23.67
C TYR A 133 -24.17 8.17 23.60
N ALA A 134 -25.30 8.75 23.22
CA ALA A 134 -25.47 10.21 23.16
C ALA A 134 -25.70 10.76 24.57
N ASN A 135 -24.79 11.63 25.03
CA ASN A 135 -24.82 12.18 26.38
C ASN A 135 -23.97 13.47 26.46
N ASP A 136 -24.29 14.34 27.41
CA ASP A 136 -23.54 15.59 27.64
C ASP A 136 -22.36 15.42 28.60
N GLU A 137 -22.31 14.31 29.34
CA GLU A 137 -21.27 13.97 30.34
C GLU A 137 -20.06 13.24 29.73
N TYR A 138 -19.81 13.46 28.43
CA TYR A 138 -18.96 12.61 27.61
C TYR A 138 -17.50 12.50 28.07
N LYS A 139 -17.01 13.45 28.86
CA LYS A 139 -15.67 13.39 29.47
C LYS A 139 -15.60 12.41 30.64
N MET A 140 -16.64 12.38 31.48
CA MET A 140 -16.71 11.48 32.63
C MET A 140 -16.94 10.05 32.13
N VAL A 141 -17.88 9.90 31.19
CA VAL A 141 -18.16 8.62 30.54
C VAL A 141 -16.91 8.03 29.87
N GLU A 142 -16.10 8.83 29.18
CA GLU A 142 -14.87 8.32 28.54
C GLU A 142 -13.91 7.71 29.56
N LYS A 143 -13.75 8.33 30.74
CA LYS A 143 -12.90 7.78 31.80
C LYS A 143 -13.44 6.45 32.32
N GLU A 144 -14.76 6.35 32.55
CA GLU A 144 -15.38 5.09 32.97
C GLU A 144 -15.19 3.99 31.92
N LEU A 145 -15.34 4.30 30.63
CA LEU A 145 -15.15 3.34 29.54
C LEU A 145 -13.69 2.89 29.42
N ILE A 146 -12.72 3.80 29.59
CA ILE A 146 -11.30 3.44 29.59
C ILE A 146 -10.99 2.48 30.75
N THR A 147 -11.46 2.80 31.96
CA THR A 147 -11.25 1.95 33.14
C THR A 147 -11.96 0.61 33.04
N ALA A 148 -13.13 0.55 32.39
CA ALA A 148 -13.90 -0.69 32.28
C ALA A 148 -13.35 -1.65 31.22
N TYR A 149 -12.85 -1.11 30.09
CA TYR A 149 -12.51 -1.92 28.92
C TYR A 149 -11.03 -1.91 28.54
N HIS A 150 -10.19 -1.14 29.25
CA HIS A 150 -8.74 -1.06 29.07
C HIS A 150 -8.28 -0.97 27.59
N PRO A 151 -8.92 -0.12 26.76
CA PRO A 151 -8.79 -0.20 25.32
C PRO A 151 -7.33 0.04 24.86
N PRO A 152 -6.72 -0.89 24.12
CA PRO A 152 -5.30 -0.82 23.77
C PRO A 152 -4.94 0.32 22.81
N LEU A 153 -5.90 0.83 22.01
CA LEU A 153 -5.61 1.88 21.03
C LEU A 153 -5.77 3.31 21.59
N ASN A 154 -6.28 3.47 22.81
CA ASN A 154 -6.40 4.75 23.50
C ASN A 154 -5.07 5.16 24.13
N LEU A 155 -4.23 5.90 23.39
CA LEU A 155 -2.92 6.33 23.88
C LEU A 155 -2.96 7.56 24.78
N GLN A 156 -3.92 8.46 24.55
CA GLN A 156 -4.07 9.69 25.32
C GLN A 156 -5.04 9.48 26.47
N ASN A 157 -4.77 10.11 27.62
CA ASN A 157 -5.63 10.08 28.81
C ASN A 157 -5.94 8.67 29.33
N ASN A 158 -5.06 7.70 29.05
CA ASN A 158 -5.19 6.31 29.47
C ASN A 158 -3.99 5.90 30.33
N SER A 159 -4.14 6.03 31.64
CA SER A 159 -3.16 5.64 32.66
C SER A 159 -3.35 4.21 33.16
N ASP A 160 -4.16 3.40 32.50
CA ASP A 160 -4.46 2.05 32.93
C ASP A 160 -3.23 1.13 32.88
N ALA A 161 -3.00 0.30 33.90
CA ALA A 161 -1.85 -0.60 33.89
C ALA A 161 -1.98 -1.69 32.80
N ILE A 162 -3.21 -2.14 32.50
CA ILE A 162 -3.49 -3.12 31.46
C ILE A 162 -3.19 -2.47 30.11
N ASN A 163 -2.43 -3.19 29.27
CA ASN A 163 -1.94 -2.73 27.97
C ASN A 163 -0.95 -1.55 28.00
N ALA A 164 -0.42 -1.13 29.16
CA ALA A 164 0.50 0.02 29.24
C ALA A 164 1.73 -0.16 28.32
N GLY A 165 2.40 -1.32 28.37
CA GLY A 165 3.56 -1.60 27.48
C GLY A 165 3.19 -1.68 25.99
N PHE A 166 2.00 -2.19 25.66
CA PHE A 166 1.49 -2.15 24.29
C PHE A 166 1.27 -0.71 23.82
N ARG A 167 0.71 0.15 24.68
CA ARG A 167 0.47 1.56 24.35
C ARG A 167 1.78 2.33 24.18
N GLU A 168 2.79 2.02 24.97
CA GLU A 168 4.12 2.62 24.84
C GLU A 168 4.76 2.26 23.49
N THR A 169 4.79 0.98 23.13
CA THR A 169 5.31 0.51 21.84
C THR A 169 4.51 1.04 20.64
N LEU A 170 3.18 1.11 20.74
CA LEU A 170 2.33 1.72 19.71
C LEU A 170 2.53 3.25 19.61
N SER A 171 2.74 3.94 20.74
CA SER A 171 3.08 5.36 20.75
C SER A 171 4.41 5.62 20.05
N ALA A 172 5.41 4.77 20.31
CA ALA A 172 6.70 4.79 19.66
C ALA A 172 6.57 4.61 18.13
N LEU A 173 5.78 3.63 17.67
CA LEU A 173 5.50 3.43 16.23
C LEU A 173 4.79 4.60 15.56
N ARG A 174 3.96 5.34 16.30
CA ARG A 174 3.29 6.55 15.79
C ARG A 174 4.21 7.76 15.72
N SER A 175 5.38 7.70 16.35
CA SER A 175 6.38 8.76 16.32
C SER A 175 7.26 8.62 15.08
N LEU A 176 7.52 9.74 14.39
CA LEU A 176 8.39 9.78 13.20
C LEU A 176 9.87 9.47 13.52
N LYS A 177 10.21 9.19 14.78
CA LYS A 177 11.57 8.93 15.23
C LYS A 177 12.08 7.53 14.82
N PHE A 178 11.21 6.66 14.32
CA PHE A 178 11.53 5.32 13.81
C PHE A 178 11.75 5.27 12.28
N LEU A 179 11.93 6.43 11.62
CA LEU A 179 12.08 6.57 10.17
C LEU A 179 13.49 6.22 9.64
N ASN A 180 14.48 5.97 10.49
CA ASN A 180 15.87 5.85 10.07
C ASN A 180 16.46 4.44 10.12
N ASP A 181 15.76 3.45 10.66
CA ASP A 181 16.19 2.06 10.53
C ASP A 181 15.75 1.57 9.14
N LYS A 182 16.73 1.48 8.24
CA LYS A 182 16.61 0.81 6.93
C LYS A 182 16.36 -0.69 7.06
N GLU A 183 16.33 -1.23 8.27
CA GLU A 183 16.13 -2.64 8.53
C GLU A 183 14.67 -2.94 8.92
N CYS A 184 14.09 -3.88 8.16
CA CYS A 184 12.88 -4.63 8.46
C CYS A 184 11.52 -3.92 8.23
N PHE A 185 11.18 -3.67 6.96
CA PHE A 185 9.79 -3.77 6.52
C PHE A 185 9.38 -5.26 6.50
N VAL A 186 8.96 -5.81 7.63
CA VAL A 186 8.07 -6.98 7.57
C VAL A 186 6.66 -6.43 7.52
N SER A 187 6.11 -6.46 6.32
CA SER A 187 4.79 -5.96 6.00
C SER A 187 3.74 -6.97 6.40
N ASN A 188 3.33 -6.87 7.66
CA ASN A 188 2.13 -7.54 8.11
C ASN A 188 0.91 -6.81 7.53
N THR A 189 0.16 -7.47 6.67
CA THR A 189 -1.16 -7.02 6.18
C THR A 189 -2.25 -7.95 6.70
N PHE A 190 -3.52 -7.59 6.49
CA PHE A 190 -4.67 -8.41 6.84
C PHE A 190 -5.42 -8.78 5.58
N CYS A 191 -5.82 -10.06 5.46
CA CYS A 191 -6.71 -10.44 4.38
C CYS A 191 -8.07 -9.73 4.58
N PRO A 192 -8.57 -8.95 3.61
CA PRO A 192 -9.85 -8.25 3.78
C PRO A 192 -11.07 -9.17 3.79
N SER A 193 -10.90 -10.45 3.41
CA SER A 193 -11.98 -11.44 3.39
C SER A 193 -12.04 -12.29 4.66
N CYS A 194 -10.91 -12.81 5.15
CA CYS A 194 -10.89 -13.70 6.32
C CYS A 194 -10.14 -13.13 7.54
N ASN A 195 -9.64 -11.90 7.41
CA ASN A 195 -8.94 -11.14 8.43
C ASN A 195 -7.76 -11.85 9.13
N ILE A 196 -7.15 -12.83 8.45
CA ILE A 196 -5.91 -13.43 8.92
C ILE A 196 -4.75 -12.45 8.73
N SER A 197 -3.84 -12.42 9.70
CA SER A 197 -2.57 -11.70 9.54
C SER A 197 -1.72 -12.40 8.49
N LEU A 198 -1.25 -11.63 7.52
CA LEU A 198 -0.44 -12.06 6.40
C LEU A 198 0.90 -11.36 6.49
N ILE A 199 1.97 -12.14 6.61
CA ILE A 199 3.32 -11.63 6.41
C ILE A 199 3.55 -11.62 4.90
N ILE A 200 3.64 -10.44 4.31
CA ILE A 200 4.04 -10.32 2.90
C ILE A 200 5.54 -10.57 2.86
N ALA A 201 5.93 -11.70 2.26
CA ALA A 201 7.32 -12.05 2.03
C ALA A 201 8.02 -10.96 1.22
N ASP A 202 9.33 -10.80 1.43
CA ASP A 202 10.13 -9.79 0.74
C ASP A 202 10.02 -9.87 -0.79
N GLU A 203 9.86 -11.08 -1.31
CA GLU A 203 9.66 -11.39 -2.73
C GLU A 203 8.35 -10.83 -3.31
N LEU A 204 7.35 -10.60 -2.45
CA LEU A 204 6.02 -10.13 -2.84
C LEU A 204 5.87 -8.62 -2.65
N LYS A 205 6.90 -7.88 -2.22
CA LYS A 205 6.81 -6.44 -1.92
C LYS A 205 6.44 -5.58 -3.13
N ASP A 206 6.87 -6.00 -4.32
CA ASP A 206 6.66 -5.28 -5.58
C ASP A 206 5.49 -5.85 -6.42
N GLU A 207 4.77 -6.85 -5.92
CA GLU A 207 3.60 -7.40 -6.61
C GLU A 207 2.38 -6.50 -6.39
N GLU A 208 1.59 -6.16 -7.42
CA GLU A 208 0.45 -5.26 -7.28
C GLU A 208 -0.70 -5.88 -6.45
N TYR A 209 -0.86 -7.20 -6.50
CA TYR A 209 -1.90 -7.94 -5.80
C TYR A 209 -1.30 -9.17 -5.11
N ILE A 210 -1.84 -9.50 -3.93
CA ILE A 210 -1.44 -10.64 -3.13
C ILE A 210 -2.66 -11.50 -2.82
N LYS A 211 -2.45 -12.82 -2.71
CA LYS A 211 -3.49 -13.79 -2.41
C LYS A 211 -3.37 -14.28 -0.97
N CYS A 212 -4.45 -14.18 -0.21
CA CYS A 212 -4.56 -14.84 1.08
C CYS A 212 -4.53 -16.36 0.89
N LEU A 213 -3.55 -17.03 1.47
CA LEU A 213 -3.43 -18.49 1.36
C LEU A 213 -4.49 -19.25 2.17
N THR A 214 -5.08 -18.60 3.18
CA THR A 214 -6.10 -19.21 4.04
C THR A 214 -7.47 -19.26 3.37
N CYS A 215 -7.94 -18.16 2.78
CA CYS A 215 -9.28 -18.11 2.16
C CYS A 215 -9.26 -17.95 0.63
N GLY A 216 -8.07 -17.83 0.03
CA GLY A 216 -7.91 -17.67 -1.41
C GLY A 216 -8.25 -16.28 -1.96
N HIS A 217 -8.65 -15.33 -1.11
CA HIS A 217 -9.02 -13.98 -1.54
C HIS A 217 -7.81 -13.19 -2.04
N ILE A 218 -7.93 -12.58 -3.23
CA ILE A 218 -6.90 -11.74 -3.85
C ILE A 218 -7.22 -10.28 -3.57
N PHE A 219 -6.25 -9.53 -3.06
CA PHE A 219 -6.41 -8.12 -2.72
C PHE A 219 -5.13 -7.35 -3.02
N LYS A 220 -5.24 -6.03 -3.14
CA LYS A 220 -4.11 -5.18 -3.50
C LYS A 220 -3.01 -5.26 -2.45
N ASN A 221 -1.77 -5.41 -2.89
CA ASN A 221 -0.62 -5.42 -2.01
C ASN A 221 -0.37 -4.01 -1.44
N PRO A 222 -0.45 -3.82 -0.12
CA PRO A 222 -0.21 -2.51 0.49
C PRO A 222 1.23 -2.00 0.31
N LEU A 223 2.19 -2.87 0.03
CA LEU A 223 3.59 -2.45 -0.13
C LEU A 223 3.95 -1.93 -1.52
N HIS A 224 3.25 -2.38 -2.56
CA HIS A 224 3.54 -1.97 -3.94
C HIS A 224 3.31 -0.46 -4.20
N GLU A 225 2.45 0.17 -3.41
CA GLU A 225 2.21 1.62 -3.49
C GLU A 225 3.30 2.45 -2.79
N CYS A 226 3.99 1.90 -1.78
CA CYS A 226 5.04 2.60 -1.05
C CYS A 226 6.34 2.75 -1.86
N THR A 227 6.70 1.75 -2.67
CA THR A 227 7.94 1.76 -3.47
C THR A 227 7.88 2.76 -4.64
N ASN A 228 6.73 2.87 -5.32
CA ASN A 228 6.54 3.79 -6.46
C ASN A 228 6.51 5.29 -6.09
N ARG A 229 6.13 5.69 -4.86
CA ARG A 229 6.10 7.11 -4.45
C ARG A 229 7.48 7.72 -4.17
N SER A 230 8.50 6.90 -3.93
CA SER A 230 9.87 7.38 -3.66
C SER A 230 10.59 7.93 -4.91
N THR A 231 10.17 7.50 -6.10
CA THR A 231 10.78 7.85 -7.38
C THR A 231 10.16 9.11 -8.01
N GLU A 232 8.91 9.46 -7.69
CA GLU A 232 8.23 10.63 -8.27
C GLU A 232 8.75 12.00 -7.75
N LYS A 233 9.23 12.08 -6.49
CA LYS A 233 9.75 13.34 -5.91
C LYS A 233 11.02 13.87 -6.61
N LYS A 234 11.67 13.08 -7.46
CA LYS A 234 12.88 13.49 -8.22
C LYS A 234 12.59 14.21 -9.55
N LYS A 235 11.34 14.25 -10.04
CA LYS A 235 11.02 14.79 -11.37
C LYS A 235 10.92 16.33 -11.46
N TRP A 236 10.84 17.05 -10.34
CA TRP A 236 10.62 18.52 -10.34
C TRP A 236 11.85 19.40 -10.67
N LYS A 237 13.05 18.83 -10.83
CA LYS A 237 14.25 19.61 -11.23
C LYS A 237 14.46 19.72 -12.74
N TRP A 238 13.83 18.86 -13.53
CA TRP A 238 14.03 18.79 -14.97
C TRP A 238 13.41 19.94 -15.78
N PRO A 239 12.23 20.50 -15.46
CA PRO A 239 11.67 21.58 -16.28
C PRO A 239 12.49 22.88 -16.19
N MET A 240 13.16 23.16 -15.06
CA MET A 240 14.04 24.33 -14.92
C MET A 240 15.36 24.17 -15.69
N ILE A 241 15.89 22.95 -15.75
CA ILE A 241 17.08 22.61 -16.54
C ILE A 241 16.74 22.65 -18.04
N PHE A 242 15.57 22.15 -18.43
CA PHE A 242 15.10 22.17 -19.82
C PHE A 242 14.88 23.61 -20.31
N LEU A 243 14.32 24.49 -19.47
CA LEU A 243 14.14 25.91 -19.81
C LEU A 243 15.49 26.64 -19.99
N ALA A 244 16.48 26.34 -19.16
CA ALA A 244 17.83 26.89 -19.28
C ALA A 244 18.56 26.40 -20.55
N ILE A 245 18.39 25.12 -20.91
CA ILE A 245 18.94 24.53 -22.14
C ILE A 245 18.25 25.14 -23.37
N CYS A 246 16.93 25.32 -23.36
CA CYS A 246 16.20 25.98 -24.45
C CYS A 246 16.62 27.43 -24.65
N LEU A 247 16.85 28.19 -23.56
CA LEU A 247 17.37 29.56 -23.62
C LEU A 247 18.81 29.60 -24.19
N ALA A 248 19.67 28.64 -23.80
CA ALA A 248 21.02 28.53 -24.33
C ALA A 248 21.06 28.14 -25.83
N LEU A 249 20.18 27.23 -26.25
CA LEU A 249 20.04 26.83 -27.67
C LEU A 249 19.48 27.96 -28.53
N PHE A 250 18.53 28.75 -28.02
CA PHE A 250 17.98 29.91 -28.72
C PHE A 250 19.05 31.01 -28.94
N LEU A 251 19.97 31.18 -28.00
CA LEU A 251 21.14 32.06 -28.14
C LEU A 251 22.16 31.53 -29.17
N LEU A 252 22.33 30.21 -29.27
CA LEU A 252 23.24 29.58 -30.24
C LEU A 252 22.72 29.63 -31.68
N MET A 253 21.40 29.59 -31.90
CA MET A 253 20.83 29.72 -33.25
C MET A 253 20.95 31.12 -33.85
N LYS A 254 21.31 32.15 -33.06
CA LYS A 254 21.49 33.53 -33.55
C LYS A 254 22.90 33.84 -34.07
N ILE A 255 23.85 32.90 -34.01
CA ILE A 255 25.28 33.15 -34.33
C ILE A 255 25.77 32.36 -35.56
N GLY A 256 24.92 31.63 -36.28
CA GLY A 256 25.38 30.76 -37.38
C GLY A 256 24.56 30.84 -38.66
N GLU A 257 24.59 31.98 -39.36
CA GLU A 257 24.43 31.99 -40.82
C GLU A 257 25.81 31.77 -41.43
N ASP A 258 26.03 30.61 -42.04
CA ASP A 258 26.52 30.49 -43.42
C ASP A 258 26.99 29.08 -43.79
N SER A 259 26.76 28.74 -45.06
CA SER A 259 27.38 27.69 -45.89
C SER A 259 26.97 26.21 -45.72
N ASN A 260 25.94 25.86 -46.50
CA ASN A 260 25.93 24.89 -47.63
C ASN A 260 27.05 23.81 -47.72
N GLY A 261 26.66 22.53 -47.85
CA GLY A 261 27.47 21.52 -48.55
C GLY A 261 27.47 20.08 -48.04
N ASN A 262 26.71 19.24 -48.74
CA ASN A 262 26.88 17.80 -48.98
C ASN A 262 26.59 16.72 -47.90
N SER A 263 25.44 16.08 -48.14
CA SER A 263 25.23 14.63 -48.30
C SER A 263 26.17 13.66 -47.55
N GLY A 264 25.64 13.18 -46.43
CA GLY A 264 26.05 11.95 -45.79
C GLY A 264 24.91 11.53 -44.88
N ASP A 265 23.89 10.88 -45.44
CA ASP A 265 22.80 10.25 -44.69
C ASP A 265 23.38 9.18 -43.76
N ILE A 266 23.74 9.57 -42.53
CA ILE A 266 23.88 8.63 -41.43
C ILE A 266 22.47 8.44 -40.88
N ASN A 267 21.76 7.54 -41.54
CA ASN A 267 20.50 6.99 -41.09
C ASN A 267 20.72 6.40 -39.69
N ILE A 268 20.34 7.15 -38.64
CA ILE A 268 20.20 6.60 -37.30
C ILE A 268 19.00 5.65 -37.38
N GLN A 269 19.27 4.41 -37.79
CA GLN A 269 18.29 3.32 -37.68
C GLN A 269 17.98 3.17 -36.20
N ASN A 270 16.85 3.74 -35.80
CA ASN A 270 16.28 3.53 -34.48
C ASN A 270 16.02 2.03 -34.33
N GLY A 271 16.53 1.44 -33.25
CA GLY A 271 16.23 0.04 -32.91
C GLY A 271 14.74 -0.19 -32.68
N PRO A 272 14.33 -1.44 -32.43
CA PRO A 272 12.92 -1.74 -32.18
C PRO A 272 12.43 -0.93 -31.00
N SER A 273 11.28 -0.31 -31.16
CA SER A 273 10.56 0.32 -30.07
C SER A 273 10.26 -0.71 -28.97
N SER A 274 10.03 -0.23 -27.75
CA SER A 274 9.68 -1.09 -26.62
C SER A 274 8.51 -2.03 -26.95
N THR A 275 7.49 -1.52 -27.64
CA THR A 275 6.32 -2.31 -28.07
C THR A 275 6.68 -3.40 -29.08
N GLU A 276 7.55 -3.09 -30.05
CA GLU A 276 8.02 -4.05 -31.07
C GLU A 276 8.86 -5.15 -30.45
N ALA A 277 9.76 -4.81 -29.53
CA ALA A 277 10.56 -5.79 -28.81
C ALA A 277 9.70 -6.70 -27.93
N MET A 278 8.69 -6.16 -27.23
CA MET A 278 7.74 -6.97 -26.45
C MET A 278 6.92 -7.90 -27.34
N ALA A 279 6.47 -7.42 -28.51
CA ALA A 279 5.76 -8.23 -29.49
C ALA A 279 6.64 -9.35 -30.05
N GLY A 280 7.91 -9.06 -30.33
CA GLY A 280 8.93 -10.02 -30.75
C GLY A 280 9.14 -11.13 -29.75
N VAL A 281 9.36 -10.78 -28.49
CA VAL A 281 9.54 -11.75 -27.38
C VAL A 281 8.30 -12.61 -27.19
N ARG A 282 7.11 -12.01 -27.17
CA ARG A 282 5.83 -12.77 -27.08
C ARG A 282 5.67 -13.75 -28.24
N THR A 283 5.97 -13.30 -29.45
CA THR A 283 5.88 -14.12 -30.65
C THR A 283 6.86 -15.28 -30.58
N TYR A 284 8.12 -15.01 -30.20
CA TYR A 284 9.14 -16.04 -30.06
C TYR A 284 8.75 -17.09 -29.02
N LEU A 285 8.30 -16.67 -27.84
CA LEU A 285 7.90 -17.58 -26.78
C LEU A 285 6.77 -18.52 -27.23
N LYS A 286 5.74 -17.98 -27.88
CA LYS A 286 4.59 -18.77 -28.33
C LYS A 286 4.89 -19.73 -29.48
N HIS A 287 5.79 -19.35 -30.40
CA HIS A 287 6.02 -20.14 -31.61
C HIS A 287 7.26 -21.03 -31.55
N HIS A 288 8.24 -20.72 -30.69
CA HIS A 288 9.55 -21.37 -30.71
C HIS A 288 10.00 -21.93 -29.37
N TYR A 289 9.49 -21.44 -28.23
CA TYR A 289 9.96 -21.86 -26.91
C TYR A 289 8.94 -22.75 -26.17
N LEU A 290 7.71 -22.25 -26.00
CA LEU A 290 6.70 -22.87 -25.15
C LEU A 290 6.04 -24.08 -25.81
N LYS A 291 5.80 -25.13 -25.02
CA LYS A 291 5.08 -26.34 -25.46
C LYS A 291 3.56 -26.15 -25.45
N ASP A 292 3.05 -25.31 -24.55
CA ASP A 292 1.65 -24.89 -24.47
C ASP A 292 1.61 -23.35 -24.61
N PRO A 293 1.47 -22.81 -25.84
CA PRO A 293 1.50 -21.36 -26.07
C PRO A 293 0.39 -20.57 -25.36
N ASP A 294 -0.73 -21.22 -25.09
CA ASP A 294 -1.87 -20.62 -24.39
C ASP A 294 -1.66 -20.55 -22.86
N SER A 295 -0.69 -21.32 -22.34
CA SER A 295 -0.27 -21.22 -20.95
C SER A 295 0.58 -19.99 -20.63
N TYR A 296 1.06 -19.27 -21.65
CA TYR A 296 1.90 -18.09 -21.49
C TYR A 296 1.17 -16.97 -20.75
N GLN A 297 1.75 -16.54 -19.62
CA GLN A 297 1.33 -15.39 -18.85
C GLN A 297 2.52 -14.45 -18.67
N SER A 298 2.46 -13.30 -19.36
CA SER A 298 3.40 -12.19 -19.18
C SER A 298 3.35 -11.71 -17.73
N MET A 299 4.48 -11.64 -17.04
CA MET A 299 4.54 -11.08 -15.68
C MET A 299 5.16 -9.69 -15.68
N ASN A 300 6.46 -9.58 -16.00
CA ASN A 300 7.18 -8.33 -15.93
C ASN A 300 8.10 -8.14 -17.15
N TRP A 301 8.15 -6.93 -17.67
CA TRP A 301 9.12 -6.50 -18.68
C TRP A 301 10.23 -5.72 -17.98
N GLY A 302 11.42 -6.31 -17.96
CA GLY A 302 12.59 -5.70 -17.35
C GLY A 302 13.26 -4.67 -18.26
N PRO A 303 14.50 -4.29 -17.95
CA PRO A 303 15.28 -3.35 -18.75
C PRO A 303 15.37 -3.79 -20.22
N SER A 304 15.43 -2.81 -21.11
CA SER A 304 15.72 -3.00 -22.52
C SER A 304 16.72 -1.94 -23.00
N GLY A 305 17.48 -2.26 -24.03
CA GLY A 305 18.53 -1.37 -24.52
C GLY A 305 19.34 -1.98 -25.64
N ILE A 306 20.48 -1.35 -25.94
CA ILE A 306 21.43 -1.86 -26.94
C ILE A 306 22.23 -2.98 -26.29
N TYR A 307 22.24 -4.15 -26.92
CA TYR A 307 23.06 -5.30 -26.51
C TYR A 307 24.45 -5.22 -27.13
N ASN A 308 24.53 -4.99 -28.45
CA ASN A 308 25.78 -4.78 -29.15
C ASN A 308 25.57 -3.73 -30.26
N LYS A 309 26.31 -2.64 -30.18
CA LYS A 309 26.18 -1.48 -31.08
C LYS A 309 26.72 -1.77 -32.49
N GLU A 310 27.79 -2.55 -32.60
CA GLU A 310 28.42 -2.91 -33.89
C GLU A 310 27.52 -3.87 -34.67
N ASN A 311 26.93 -4.85 -33.99
CA ASN A 311 26.05 -5.84 -34.60
C ASN A 311 24.58 -5.40 -34.69
N LYS A 312 24.26 -4.17 -34.27
CA LYS A 312 22.89 -3.62 -34.21
C LYS A 312 21.89 -4.56 -33.51
N THR A 313 22.31 -5.12 -32.38
CA THR A 313 21.46 -5.99 -31.56
C THR A 313 21.03 -5.28 -30.28
N TYR A 314 19.82 -5.61 -29.83
CA TYR A 314 19.14 -5.02 -28.69
C TYR A 314 18.83 -6.11 -27.68
N PHE A 315 18.58 -5.78 -26.43
CA PHE A 315 18.10 -6.75 -25.44
C PHE A 315 16.80 -6.31 -24.80
N MET A 316 16.04 -7.28 -24.33
CA MET A 316 14.87 -7.08 -23.49
C MET A 316 14.81 -8.21 -22.46
N MET A 317 14.76 -7.85 -21.19
CA MET A 317 14.50 -8.81 -20.13
C MET A 317 13.00 -9.05 -19.98
N HIS A 318 12.60 -10.30 -19.81
CA HIS A 318 11.20 -10.64 -19.61
C HIS A 318 11.03 -11.80 -18.64
N LYS A 319 10.19 -11.58 -17.63
CA LYS A 319 9.73 -12.59 -16.68
C LYS A 319 8.33 -13.01 -17.05
N PHE A 320 8.11 -14.32 -17.18
CA PHE A 320 6.83 -14.90 -17.55
C PHE A 320 6.59 -16.22 -16.83
N ARG A 321 5.33 -16.64 -16.81
CA ARG A 321 4.91 -17.93 -16.30
C ARG A 321 4.28 -18.73 -17.44
N ALA A 322 4.65 -19.99 -17.57
CA ALA A 322 4.04 -20.90 -18.54
C ALA A 322 4.09 -22.35 -18.04
N LYS A 323 3.34 -23.27 -18.65
CA LYS A 323 3.43 -24.69 -18.32
C LYS A 323 4.71 -25.30 -18.89
N ASN A 324 5.40 -26.07 -18.05
CA ASN A 324 6.48 -26.95 -18.50
C ASN A 324 5.93 -28.21 -19.18
N SER A 325 6.82 -29.08 -19.65
CA SER A 325 6.47 -30.34 -20.33
C SER A 325 5.70 -31.34 -19.46
N TYR A 326 5.68 -31.15 -18.13
CA TYR A 326 4.95 -31.99 -17.17
C TYR A 326 3.60 -31.39 -16.75
N GLY A 327 3.17 -30.29 -17.39
CA GLY A 327 1.88 -29.64 -17.14
C GLY A 327 1.83 -28.73 -15.92
N GLY A 328 2.94 -28.61 -15.18
CA GLY A 328 3.08 -27.68 -14.05
C GLY A 328 3.50 -26.29 -14.53
N TYR A 329 2.98 -25.23 -13.91
CA TYR A 329 3.43 -23.88 -14.23
C TYR A 329 4.81 -23.58 -13.62
N VAL A 330 5.71 -23.07 -14.43
CA VAL A 330 7.05 -22.59 -14.04
C VAL A 330 7.14 -21.10 -14.35
N ILE A 331 7.80 -20.36 -13.47
CA ILE A 331 8.15 -18.95 -13.67
C ILE A 331 9.59 -18.90 -14.15
N GLU A 332 9.81 -18.19 -15.24
CA GLU A 332 11.12 -18.05 -15.88
C GLU A 332 11.42 -16.59 -16.15
N GLU A 333 12.71 -16.24 -16.06
CA GLU A 333 13.22 -14.91 -16.36
C GLU A 333 14.40 -15.04 -17.31
N TRP A 334 14.30 -14.38 -18.47
CA TRP A 334 15.25 -14.53 -19.55
C TRP A 334 15.63 -13.17 -20.13
N LEU A 335 16.88 -13.05 -20.57
CA LEU A 335 17.32 -11.97 -21.44
C LEU A 335 17.15 -12.43 -22.89
N PHE A 336 16.38 -11.65 -23.65
CA PHE A 336 16.17 -11.88 -25.08
C PHE A 336 17.00 -10.88 -25.86
N VAL A 337 17.88 -11.37 -26.74
CA VAL A 337 18.60 -10.54 -27.70
C VAL A 337 17.78 -10.46 -28.98
N LEU A 338 17.58 -9.25 -29.51
CA LEU A 338 16.77 -8.96 -30.68
C LEU A 338 17.60 -8.28 -31.78
N ASN A 339 17.22 -8.51 -33.03
CA ASN A 339 17.73 -7.73 -34.16
C ASN A 339 17.00 -6.37 -34.28
N ALA A 340 17.39 -5.55 -35.25
CA ALA A 340 16.78 -4.23 -35.50
C ALA A 340 15.27 -4.29 -35.81
N ASP A 341 14.76 -5.42 -36.32
CA ASP A 341 13.33 -5.64 -36.61
C ASP A 341 12.52 -6.12 -35.40
N GLY A 342 13.15 -6.23 -34.23
CA GLY A 342 12.49 -6.72 -33.01
C GLY A 342 12.28 -8.24 -32.99
N ARG A 343 12.98 -9.03 -33.81
CA ARG A 343 12.93 -10.50 -33.75
C ARG A 343 13.98 -11.03 -32.78
N VAL A 344 13.59 -11.97 -31.92
CA VAL A 344 14.51 -12.64 -30.99
C VAL A 344 15.49 -13.51 -31.77
N VAL A 345 16.78 -13.26 -31.57
CA VAL A 345 17.91 -14.03 -32.14
C VAL A 345 18.59 -14.91 -31.10
N GLN A 346 18.47 -14.60 -29.81
CA GLN A 346 19.07 -15.39 -28.73
C GLN A 346 18.29 -15.24 -27.40
N MET A 347 18.30 -16.29 -26.59
CA MET A 347 17.84 -16.29 -25.20
C MET A 347 19.00 -16.66 -24.26
N ILE A 348 19.12 -15.95 -23.15
CA ILE A 348 20.19 -16.15 -22.15
C ILE A 348 19.54 -16.26 -20.76
N ASN A 349 19.82 -17.34 -20.02
CA ASN A 349 19.36 -17.60 -18.64
C ASN A 349 20.50 -17.66 -17.61
N ASP A 350 21.76 -17.80 -18.03
CA ASP A 350 22.91 -17.86 -17.13
C ASP A 350 23.86 -16.70 -17.43
N ILE A 351 24.24 -15.96 -16.37
CA ILE A 351 25.10 -14.77 -16.46
C ILE A 351 26.48 -15.13 -17.02
N ASN A 352 26.89 -16.40 -16.93
CA ASN A 352 28.16 -16.90 -17.47
C ASN A 352 28.21 -17.05 -18.99
N ASP A 353 27.06 -16.97 -19.68
CA ASP A 353 26.97 -17.07 -21.16
C ASP A 353 26.97 -15.71 -21.87
N ILE A 354 27.17 -14.61 -21.14
CA ILE A 354 27.32 -13.26 -21.70
C ILE A 354 28.75 -13.13 -22.25
N LYS A 355 28.91 -13.26 -23.57
CA LYS A 355 30.18 -13.00 -24.29
C LYS A 355 30.23 -11.61 -24.91
#